data_AF-A0A2G5KBG2-F1
#
_entry.id   AF-A0A2G5KBG2-F1
#
_cell.length_a   1.000
_cell.length_b   1.000
_cell.length_c   1.000
_cell.angle_alpha   90.00
_cell.angle_beta   90.00
_cell.angle_gamma   90.00
#
_symmetry.space_group_name_H-M   'P 1'
#
loop_
_entity.id
_entity.type
_entity.pdbx_description
1 polymer ?
#
loop_
_entity_poly.entity_id
_entity_poly.type
_entity_poly.pdbx_seq_one_letter_code
_entity_poly.pdbx_strand_id
1 'polypeptide(L)'
;MNAAHLEGNFDLSNPIEVVRNKPNAGTISGGAYEFIIDGTPDYVTGITLDNTEAAGANSSWIITDASGRILGLPPTLEAVEGVDFDAAGEGTCFIYYIRYEDGLKGLKAGWTFDEFEGCFDISNSIEVLRKVH
;
A
#
# COMPACT_ATOMS: atom_id res chain seq x y z
N MET A 1 -1.08 -4.48 -37.89
CA MET A 1 -1.62 -3.52 -38.87
C MET A 1 -0.61 -2.41 -38.96
N ASN A 2 0.06 -2.29 -40.10
CA ASN A 2 1.28 -1.51 -40.26
C ASN A 2 0.86 -0.19 -40.90
N ALA A 3 1.11 0.94 -40.23
CA ALA A 3 0.68 2.27 -40.66
C ALA A 3 1.61 2.83 -41.75
N ALA A 4 1.66 2.16 -42.91
CA ALA A 4 2.45 2.58 -44.05
C ALA A 4 1.56 3.21 -45.13
N HIS A 5 0.83 4.29 -44.79
CA HIS A 5 0.39 5.29 -45.76
C HIS A 5 -0.24 6.50 -45.05
N LEU A 6 0.57 7.53 -44.77
CA LEU A 6 0.04 8.84 -44.38
C LEU A 6 0.83 9.92 -45.11
N GLU A 7 0.54 10.10 -46.39
CA GLU A 7 0.97 11.28 -47.14
C GLU A 7 0.07 12.44 -46.74
N GLY A 8 0.64 13.39 -46.00
CA GLY A 8 0.01 14.64 -45.59
C GLY A 8 1.09 15.62 -45.12
N ASN A 9 0.90 16.92 -45.39
CA ASN A 9 1.76 17.96 -44.85
C ASN A 9 1.36 18.21 -43.39
N PHE A 10 2.05 17.56 -42.45
CA PHE A 10 1.79 17.72 -41.03
C PHE A 10 2.52 18.97 -40.54
N ASP A 11 1.76 20.03 -40.28
CA ASP A 11 2.22 21.12 -39.42
C ASP A 11 2.19 20.57 -37.98
N LEU A 12 3.30 19.96 -37.58
CA LEU A 12 3.47 19.43 -36.23
C LEU A 12 3.67 20.62 -35.29
N SER A 13 2.57 21.14 -34.72
CA SER A 13 2.63 22.05 -33.57
C SER A 13 3.38 21.37 -32.42
N ASN A 14 4.18 22.15 -31.68
CA ASN A 14 5.07 21.72 -30.59
C ASN A 14 4.59 20.48 -29.80
N PRO A 15 5.49 19.55 -29.45
CA PRO A 15 5.12 18.41 -28.61
C PRO A 15 4.60 18.90 -27.25
N ILE A 16 3.37 18.52 -26.91
CA ILE A 16 2.87 18.61 -25.54
C ILE A 16 3.45 17.41 -24.78
N GLU A 17 4.23 17.69 -23.75
CA GLU A 17 4.70 16.67 -22.82
C GLU A 17 3.55 16.30 -21.87
N VAL A 18 3.02 15.08 -22.01
CA VAL A 18 2.02 14.55 -21.07
C VAL A 18 2.76 13.83 -19.95
N VAL A 19 2.98 14.52 -18.84
CA VAL A 19 3.46 13.89 -17.60
C VAL A 19 2.30 13.12 -16.96
N ARG A 20 2.25 11.80 -17.15
CA ARG A 20 1.33 10.94 -16.39
C ARG A 20 2.00 10.57 -15.08
N ASN A 21 1.78 11.37 -14.03
CA ASN A 21 2.17 10.98 -12.67
C ASN A 21 1.32 9.77 -12.26
N LYS A 22 1.92 8.58 -12.28
CA LYS A 22 1.31 7.38 -11.70
C LYS A 22 1.51 7.41 -10.18
N PRO A 23 0.60 6.82 -9.39
CA PRO A 23 0.86 6.63 -7.97
C PRO A 23 2.17 5.88 -7.73
N ASN A 24 2.86 6.26 -6.65
CA ASN A 24 4.08 5.64 -6.14
C ASN A 24 4.01 5.68 -4.61
N ALA A 25 4.00 4.52 -3.97
CA ALA A 25 3.91 4.39 -2.52
C ALA A 25 5.21 4.71 -1.80
N GLY A 26 6.34 4.71 -2.51
CA GLY A 26 7.65 4.75 -1.88
C GLY A 26 7.94 3.44 -1.14
N THR A 27 8.81 3.50 -0.15
CA THR A 27 9.31 2.32 0.58
C THR A 27 9.11 2.51 2.08
N ILE A 28 8.66 1.45 2.76
CA ILE A 28 8.58 1.42 4.22
C ILE A 28 9.74 0.63 4.81
N SER A 29 10.23 1.05 5.98
CA SER A 29 11.30 0.39 6.72
C SER A 29 10.92 0.24 8.20
N GLY A 30 11.53 -0.72 8.88
CA GLY A 30 11.19 -1.12 10.25
C GLY A 30 11.09 -2.64 10.35
N GLY A 31 10.71 -3.14 11.53
CA GLY A 31 10.53 -4.58 11.77
C GLY A 31 11.73 -5.47 11.38
N ALA A 32 11.53 -6.76 11.11
CA ALA A 32 10.31 -7.53 11.36
C ALA A 32 9.97 -7.55 12.85
N TYR A 33 8.68 -7.70 13.19
CA TYR A 33 8.22 -7.76 14.58
C TYR A 33 7.86 -9.19 14.97
N GLU A 34 8.14 -9.53 16.23
CA GLU A 34 7.71 -10.79 16.83
C GLU A 34 7.06 -10.49 18.19
N PHE A 35 5.82 -10.94 18.38
CA PHE A 35 5.01 -10.73 19.57
C PHE A 35 4.52 -12.07 20.14
N ILE A 36 4.30 -12.12 21.46
CA ILE A 36 3.76 -13.28 22.16
C ILE A 36 2.37 -12.91 22.65
N ILE A 37 1.38 -13.71 22.25
CA ILE A 37 0.00 -13.52 22.70
C ILE A 37 -0.09 -13.91 24.18
N ASP A 38 -0.02 -12.93 25.07
CA ASP A 38 0.00 -13.10 26.53
C ASP A 38 -1.07 -12.28 27.28
N GLY A 39 -1.88 -11.50 26.54
CA GLY A 39 -2.91 -10.64 27.11
C GLY A 39 -2.41 -9.24 27.48
N THR A 40 -1.14 -8.92 27.21
CA THR A 40 -0.57 -7.58 27.29
C THR A 40 -0.59 -6.95 25.90
N PRO A 41 -1.08 -5.70 25.74
CA PRO A 41 -1.10 -5.05 24.44
C PRO A 41 0.28 -4.89 23.82
N ASP A 42 0.40 -5.31 22.56
CA ASP A 42 1.65 -5.31 21.79
C ASP A 42 1.54 -4.36 20.59
N TYR A 43 2.43 -3.38 20.53
CA TYR A 43 2.41 -2.31 19.53
C TYR A 43 3.69 -2.29 18.70
N VAL A 44 3.54 -2.10 17.38
CA VAL A 44 4.68 -1.84 16.51
C VAL A 44 5.19 -0.41 16.73
N THR A 45 6.51 -0.22 16.65
CA THR A 45 7.14 1.11 16.77
C THR A 45 8.30 1.26 15.81
N GLY A 46 8.58 2.48 15.37
CA GLY A 46 9.82 2.80 14.62
C GLY A 46 9.73 2.44 13.14
N ILE A 47 8.52 2.31 12.61
CA ILE A 47 8.29 2.22 11.17
C ILE A 47 8.60 3.60 10.57
N THR A 48 9.29 3.61 9.43
CA THR A 48 9.56 4.83 8.66
C THR A 48 9.03 4.67 7.23
N LEU A 49 8.63 5.78 6.63
CA LEU A 49 8.19 5.85 5.23
C LEU A 49 9.14 6.79 4.47
N ASP A 50 9.85 6.24 3.49
CA ASP A 50 10.54 7.03 2.47
C ASP A 50 9.53 7.40 1.37
N ASN A 51 9.09 8.65 1.40
CA ASN A 51 8.12 9.21 0.46
C ASN A 51 8.74 10.25 -0.49
N THR A 52 10.07 10.27 -0.64
CA THR A 52 10.79 11.24 -1.48
C THR A 52 10.28 11.27 -2.92
N GLU A 53 10.00 10.10 -3.48
CA GLU A 53 9.46 9.91 -4.84
C GLU A 53 7.96 9.53 -4.84
N ALA A 54 7.26 9.66 -3.71
CA ALA A 54 5.88 9.20 -3.59
C ALA A 54 4.90 10.12 -4.33
N ALA A 55 3.99 9.52 -5.09
CA ALA A 55 2.98 10.20 -5.90
C ALA A 55 1.61 9.55 -5.72
N GLY A 56 0.53 10.28 -5.99
CA GLY A 56 -0.85 9.84 -5.76
C GLY A 56 -1.65 10.84 -4.94
N ALA A 57 -2.88 11.12 -5.33
CA ALA A 57 -3.74 12.06 -4.59
C ALA A 57 -4.06 11.60 -3.16
N ASN A 58 -4.29 10.30 -2.98
CA ASN A 58 -4.72 9.71 -1.72
C ASN A 58 -3.67 8.73 -1.17
N SER A 59 -3.76 8.44 0.12
CA SER A 59 -2.90 7.45 0.80
C SER A 59 -3.61 6.75 1.94
N SER A 60 -3.11 5.58 2.33
CA SER A 60 -3.56 4.85 3.51
C SER A 60 -2.49 3.82 3.92
N TRP A 61 -2.63 3.25 5.10
CA TRP A 61 -1.92 2.04 5.50
C TRP A 61 -2.83 0.83 5.37
N ILE A 62 -2.25 -0.33 5.10
CA ILE A 62 -2.99 -1.58 4.99
C ILE A 62 -2.36 -2.59 5.93
N ILE A 63 -3.18 -3.26 6.73
CA ILE A 63 -2.77 -4.43 7.51
C ILE A 63 -3.52 -5.63 6.94
N THR A 64 -2.81 -6.69 6.55
CA THR A 64 -3.41 -7.93 6.03
C THR A 64 -3.06 -9.14 6.89
N ASP A 65 -3.84 -10.20 6.77
CA ASP A 65 -3.43 -11.53 7.22
C ASP A 65 -2.42 -12.18 6.24
N ALA A 66 -1.97 -13.39 6.57
CA ALA A 66 -1.04 -14.17 5.77
C ALA A 66 -1.59 -14.62 4.40
N SER A 67 -2.91 -14.58 4.20
CA SER A 67 -3.56 -14.86 2.92
C SER A 67 -3.78 -13.61 2.07
N GLY A 68 -3.37 -12.44 2.55
CA GLY A 68 -3.53 -11.16 1.88
C GLY A 68 -4.90 -10.51 2.08
N ARG A 69 -5.73 -11.02 2.99
CA ARG A 69 -7.03 -10.38 3.31
C ARG A 69 -6.81 -9.19 4.22
N ILE A 70 -7.41 -8.06 3.88
CA ILE A 70 -7.28 -6.81 4.63
C ILE A 70 -7.99 -6.94 5.98
N LEU A 71 -7.23 -6.79 7.05
CA LEU A 71 -7.71 -6.74 8.42
C LEU A 71 -8.06 -5.30 8.83
N GLY A 72 -7.26 -4.34 8.38
CA GLY A 72 -7.44 -2.93 8.76
C GLY A 72 -6.85 -1.96 7.74
N LEU A 73 -7.36 -0.73 7.77
CA LEU A 73 -6.92 0.38 6.92
C LEU A 73 -6.60 1.63 7.76
N PRO A 74 -5.51 1.62 8.55
CA PRO A 74 -5.16 2.77 9.37
C PRO A 74 -4.91 4.02 8.49
N PRO A 75 -5.46 5.19 8.84
CA PRO A 75 -5.31 6.39 8.02
C PRO A 75 -3.92 7.03 8.15
N THR A 76 -3.20 6.75 9.24
CA THR A 76 -1.90 7.36 9.56
C THR A 76 -0.95 6.32 10.12
N LEU A 77 0.35 6.64 10.12
CA LEU A 77 1.36 5.77 10.76
C LEU A 77 1.13 5.65 12.27
N GLU A 78 0.77 6.75 12.93
CA GLU A 78 0.40 6.73 14.36
C GLU A 78 -0.77 5.77 14.63
N ALA A 79 -1.74 5.69 13.72
CA ALA A 79 -2.83 4.73 13.85
C ALA A 79 -2.38 3.28 13.64
N VAL A 80 -1.33 3.02 12.86
CA VAL A 80 -0.69 1.70 12.76
C VAL A 80 0.02 1.35 14.07
N GLU A 81 0.80 2.30 14.62
CA GLU A 81 1.52 2.12 15.89
C GLU A 81 0.57 2.00 17.10
N GLY A 82 -0.70 2.41 16.95
CA GLY A 82 -1.75 2.20 17.94
C GLY A 82 -2.53 0.88 17.80
N VAL A 83 -2.20 0.03 16.82
CA VAL A 83 -2.85 -1.29 16.68
C VAL A 83 -2.26 -2.26 17.70
N ASP A 84 -3.14 -2.83 18.51
CA ASP A 84 -2.80 -3.91 19.44
C ASP A 84 -2.77 -5.26 18.69
N PHE A 85 -1.57 -5.81 18.52
CA PHE A 85 -1.34 -7.07 17.83
C PHE A 85 -1.57 -8.29 18.74
N ASP A 86 -1.62 -8.13 20.06
CA ASP A 86 -1.99 -9.20 21.01
C ASP A 86 -3.48 -9.57 20.84
N ALA A 87 -4.33 -8.55 20.71
CA ALA A 87 -5.78 -8.72 20.53
C ALA A 87 -6.17 -9.43 19.21
N ALA A 88 -5.27 -9.52 18.24
CA ALA A 88 -5.55 -10.04 16.90
C ALA A 88 -5.27 -11.56 16.75
N GLY A 89 -4.83 -12.24 17.82
CA GLY A 89 -4.60 -13.68 17.88
C GLY A 89 -3.32 -14.17 17.17
N GLU A 90 -3.06 -15.47 17.23
CA GLU A 90 -1.88 -16.10 16.62
C GLU A 90 -1.86 -15.95 15.09
N GLY A 91 -0.65 -15.79 14.54
CA GLY A 91 -0.38 -15.88 13.11
C GLY A 91 0.41 -14.69 12.58
N THR A 92 0.70 -14.73 11.29
CA THR A 92 1.43 -13.66 10.60
C THR A 92 0.47 -12.65 9.99
N CYS A 93 0.80 -11.36 10.15
CA CYS A 93 0.19 -10.27 9.40
C CYS A 93 1.27 -9.40 8.75
N PHE A 94 0.84 -8.61 7.77
CA PHE A 94 1.73 -7.75 7.00
C PHE A 94 1.20 -6.32 6.99
N ILE A 95 2.13 -5.37 7.15
CA ILE A 95 1.86 -3.93 7.07
C ILE A 95 2.37 -3.43 5.72
N TYR A 96 1.56 -2.62 5.05
CA TYR A 96 1.86 -1.97 3.78
C TYR A 96 1.45 -0.50 3.82
N TYR A 97 2.00 0.28 2.90
CA TYR A 97 1.54 1.62 2.58
C TYR A 97 1.04 1.68 1.14
N ILE A 98 -0.06 2.40 0.90
CA ILE A 98 -0.66 2.55 -0.43
C ILE A 98 -0.78 4.03 -0.82
N ARG A 99 -0.53 4.31 -2.10
CA ARG A 99 -0.88 5.57 -2.74
C ARG A 99 -1.81 5.30 -3.92
N TYR A 100 -2.83 6.13 -4.10
CA TYR A 100 -3.84 5.89 -5.12
C TYR A 100 -4.53 7.17 -5.59
N GLU A 101 -5.19 7.09 -6.74
CA GLU A 101 -6.02 8.16 -7.28
C GLU A 101 -7.50 7.97 -6.93
N ASP A 102 -8.28 9.04 -7.09
CA ASP A 102 -9.72 8.97 -6.99
C ASP A 102 -10.31 7.90 -7.91
N GLY A 103 -11.30 7.16 -7.41
CA GLY A 103 -11.94 6.07 -8.15
C GLY A 103 -11.33 4.68 -7.91
N LEU A 104 -10.34 4.54 -7.03
CA LEU A 104 -9.91 3.23 -6.53
C LEU A 104 -11.09 2.48 -5.90
N LYS A 105 -11.28 1.23 -6.29
CA LYS A 105 -12.24 0.29 -5.69
C LYS A 105 -11.49 -0.87 -5.02
N GLY A 106 -12.18 -1.56 -4.11
CA GLY A 106 -11.66 -2.76 -3.45
C GLY A 106 -10.86 -2.51 -2.17
N LEU A 107 -10.44 -1.26 -1.90
CA LEU A 107 -9.75 -0.89 -0.65
C LEU A 107 -10.71 -0.87 0.55
N LYS A 108 -11.00 -2.04 1.12
CA LYS A 108 -11.84 -2.20 2.32
C LYS A 108 -11.49 -3.49 3.09
N ALA A 109 -11.85 -3.55 4.37
CA ALA A 109 -11.61 -4.73 5.19
C ALA A 109 -12.35 -5.98 4.65
N GLY A 110 -11.71 -7.13 4.81
CA GLY A 110 -12.19 -8.44 4.34
C GLY A 110 -11.95 -8.73 2.86
N TRP A 111 -11.35 -7.80 2.11
CA TRP A 111 -11.04 -7.92 0.68
C TRP A 111 -9.55 -8.18 0.47
N THR A 112 -9.17 -8.61 -0.73
CA THR A 112 -7.78 -8.90 -1.13
C THR A 112 -7.31 -7.97 -2.24
N PHE A 113 -5.99 -7.87 -2.47
CA PHE A 113 -5.41 -6.93 -3.44
C PHE A 113 -5.80 -7.21 -4.90
N ASP A 114 -6.15 -8.44 -5.25
CA ASP A 114 -6.66 -8.83 -6.57
C ASP A 114 -8.06 -8.25 -6.86
N GLU A 115 -8.77 -7.79 -5.84
CA GLU A 115 -10.05 -7.11 -5.98
C GLU A 115 -9.90 -5.59 -6.20
N PHE A 116 -8.66 -5.07 -6.26
CA PHE A 116 -8.42 -3.64 -6.46
C PHE A 116 -8.57 -3.26 -7.92
N GLU A 117 -9.41 -2.26 -8.19
CA GLU A 117 -9.57 -1.67 -9.52
C GLU A 117 -9.26 -0.17 -9.46
N GLY A 118 -8.30 0.30 -10.24
CA GLY A 118 -7.95 1.72 -10.32
C GLY A 118 -6.45 1.97 -10.52
N CYS A 119 -6.03 3.22 -10.33
CA CYS A 119 -4.62 3.59 -10.30
C CYS A 119 -4.14 3.63 -8.85
N PHE A 120 -3.23 2.74 -8.51
CA PHE A 120 -2.62 2.65 -7.19
C PHE A 120 -1.22 2.07 -7.28
N ASP A 121 -0.46 2.24 -6.20
CA ASP A 121 0.82 1.58 -5.95
C ASP A 121 0.89 1.21 -4.46
N ILE A 122 1.51 0.06 -4.17
CA ILE A 122 1.64 -0.48 -2.81
C ILE A 122 3.13 -0.69 -2.52
N SER A 123 3.58 -0.28 -1.35
CA SER A 123 4.98 -0.42 -0.91
C SER A 123 5.38 -1.89 -0.74
N ASN A 124 6.65 -2.12 -0.42
CA ASN A 124 7.06 -3.36 0.24
C ASN A 124 6.27 -3.61 1.54
N SER A 125 6.31 -4.84 2.04
CA SER A 125 5.67 -5.24 3.30
C SER A 125 6.63 -5.21 4.49
N ILE A 126 6.07 -5.03 5.69
CA ILE A 126 6.72 -5.38 6.96
C ILE A 126 5.96 -6.54 7.60
N GLU A 127 6.69 -7.59 7.99
CA GLU A 127 6.12 -8.76 8.66
C GLU A 127 5.96 -8.54 10.16
N VAL A 128 4.82 -8.98 10.69
CA VAL A 128 4.53 -9.07 12.13
C VAL A 128 4.11 -10.50 12.44
N LEU A 129 4.94 -11.22 13.17
CA LEU A 129 4.70 -12.59 13.60
C LEU A 129 4.15 -12.60 15.03
N ARG A 130 2.99 -13.22 15.24
CA ARG A 130 2.39 -13.39 16.56
C ARG A 130 2.35 -14.87 16.92
N LYS A 131 2.93 -15.25 18.05
CA LYS A 131 3.01 -16.63 18.53
C LYS A 131 2.29 -16.80 19.86
N VAL A 132 1.80 -18.00 20.14
CA VAL A 132 1.39 -18.40 21.48
C VAL A 132 2.59 -19.03 22.22
N HIS A 133 2.62 -18.90 23.55
CA HIS A 133 3.62 -19.55 24.40
C HIS A 133 3.43 -21.07 24.47
#